data_AF-A0A7S3P111-F1
#
_entry.id   AF-A0A7S3P111-F1
#
_cell.length_a   1.000
_cell.length_b   1.000
_cell.length_c   1.000
_cell.angle_alpha   90.00
_cell.angle_beta   90.00
_cell.angle_gamma   90.00
#
_symmetry.space_group_name_H-M   'P 1'
#
loop_
_entity.id
_entity.type
_entity.pdbx_description
1 polymer ?
#
loop_
_entity_poly.entity_id
_entity_poly.type
_entity_poly.pdbx_seq_one_letter_code
_entity_poly.pdbx_strand_id
1 'polypeptide(L)'
;YAKRFLTIINASLQHHTPGVRKEAENLYIELYKTLGTSLEKLLVNQKQAVVDKLIKEAKKQCGHVVRSESQKEEQKKAATNYIASQVKTDYLPEYIVRILGEDTIELLKSSNPKKRQKGLVEVKKAVSKLTVNLTDKKARELADPITHLMRQILSDESSEVYLEALKIVRYIISSLAPHLGALDLHILIGSFIGIIVSNTVSGNIRIQVASDKVIIFFAKHSNIGPLVVARDIIKNIEKVSQAISRSGSKKEVFSEKKSFLTRFLSILLLLVNQFSIVLCYDEDFNDKMIACLADLVQNSDSDPNIRSLVFQILAACHSIDAQTLTVSINKLDPIKKAPLLKIKIEMEAMMKNGNAVITAGPKNTFANSDMTSHTPPFRI
;
A
#
# COMPACT_ATOMS: atom_id res chain seq x y z
N TYR A 1 -46.70 17.88 15.97
CA TYR A 1 -46.40 16.50 15.52
C TYR A 1 -45.41 16.45 14.36
N ALA A 2 -45.64 17.14 13.23
CA ALA A 2 -44.71 17.17 12.09
C ALA A 2 -43.24 17.52 12.43
N LYS A 3 -43.01 18.51 13.32
CA LYS A 3 -41.64 18.89 13.74
C LYS A 3 -40.92 17.75 14.47
N ARG A 4 -41.60 17.05 15.39
CA ARG A 4 -41.04 15.88 16.10
C ARG A 4 -40.78 14.71 15.14
N PHE A 5 -41.68 14.48 14.19
CA PHE A 5 -41.54 13.43 13.19
C PHE A 5 -40.34 13.64 12.27
N LEU A 6 -40.15 14.88 11.78
CA LEU A 6 -38.97 15.25 10.98
C LEU A 6 -37.66 15.17 11.78
N THR A 7 -37.69 15.52 13.07
CA THR A 7 -36.51 15.34 13.95
C THR A 7 -36.11 13.86 14.05
N ILE A 8 -37.07 12.94 14.15
CA ILE A 8 -36.80 11.50 14.22
C ILE A 8 -36.26 10.97 12.88
N ILE A 9 -36.83 11.39 11.75
CA ILE A 9 -36.34 10.99 10.42
C ILE A 9 -34.90 11.51 10.22
N ASN A 10 -34.64 12.78 10.53
CA ASN A 10 -33.30 13.35 10.39
C ASN A 10 -32.26 12.66 11.28
N ALA A 11 -32.62 12.33 12.53
CA ALA A 11 -31.74 11.57 13.42
C ALA A 11 -31.49 10.15 12.88
N SER A 12 -32.49 9.52 12.27
CA SER A 12 -32.40 8.16 11.71
C SER A 12 -31.60 8.11 10.41
N LEU A 13 -31.67 9.16 9.58
CA LEU A 13 -30.82 9.34 8.39
C LEU A 13 -29.33 9.47 8.74
N GLN A 14 -29.02 9.97 9.94
CA GLN A 14 -27.66 10.10 10.47
C GLN A 14 -27.20 8.88 11.28
N HIS A 15 -28.01 7.83 11.37
CA HIS A 15 -27.69 6.65 12.17
C HIS A 15 -26.55 5.83 11.56
N HIS A 16 -25.69 5.22 12.40
CA HIS A 16 -24.50 4.49 11.95
C HIS A 16 -24.82 3.17 11.23
N THR A 17 -25.96 2.54 11.57
CA THR A 17 -26.43 1.29 10.94
C THR A 17 -27.07 1.56 9.56
N PRO A 18 -26.59 0.92 8.47
CA PRO A 18 -27.11 1.15 7.11
C PRO A 18 -28.61 0.85 6.94
N GLY A 19 -29.15 -0.16 7.63
CA GLY A 19 -30.57 -0.51 7.56
C GLY A 19 -31.50 0.59 8.12
N VAL A 20 -31.09 1.26 9.20
CA VAL A 20 -31.85 2.36 9.81
C VAL A 20 -31.87 3.58 8.89
N ARG A 21 -30.77 3.85 8.18
CA ARG A 21 -30.70 4.93 7.19
C ARG A 21 -31.64 4.68 6.02
N LYS A 22 -31.61 3.46 5.47
CA LYS A 22 -32.48 3.07 4.34
C LYS A 22 -33.96 3.19 4.68
N GLU A 23 -34.35 2.80 5.89
CA GLU A 23 -35.74 2.93 6.35
C GLU A 23 -36.16 4.39 6.57
N ALA A 24 -35.24 5.22 7.07
CA ALA A 24 -35.47 6.66 7.21
C ALA A 24 -35.57 7.37 5.84
N GLU A 25 -34.81 6.94 4.83
CA GLU A 25 -34.93 7.42 3.44
C GLU A 25 -36.31 7.07 2.86
N ASN A 26 -36.78 5.84 3.05
CA ASN A 26 -38.12 5.41 2.60
C ASN A 26 -39.22 6.25 3.27
N LEU A 27 -39.13 6.47 4.58
CA LEU A 27 -40.06 7.32 5.34
C LEU A 27 -40.03 8.78 4.88
N TYR A 28 -38.86 9.31 4.55
CA TYR A 28 -38.71 10.67 4.03
C TYR A 28 -39.35 10.82 2.64
N ILE A 29 -39.12 9.85 1.75
CA ILE A 29 -39.73 9.80 0.41
C ILE A 29 -41.25 9.72 0.51
N GLU A 30 -41.77 8.86 1.37
CA GLU A 30 -43.21 8.69 1.55
C GLU A 30 -43.86 9.94 2.15
N LEU A 31 -43.21 10.56 3.16
CA LEU A 31 -43.64 11.84 3.72
C LEU A 31 -43.70 12.93 2.65
N TYR A 32 -42.71 12.98 1.74
CA TYR A 32 -42.68 13.95 0.65
C TYR A 32 -43.77 13.66 -0.39
N LYS A 33 -44.07 12.39 -0.70
CA LYS A 33 -45.19 12.01 -1.58
C LYS A 33 -46.54 12.41 -0.97
N THR A 34 -46.74 12.16 0.33
CA THR A 34 -47.99 12.49 1.04
C THR A 34 -48.15 14.01 1.25
N LEU A 35 -47.06 14.74 1.49
CA LEU A 35 -47.09 16.20 1.59
C LEU A 35 -47.13 16.87 0.21
N GLY A 36 -46.64 16.21 -0.84
CA GLY A 36 -46.64 16.70 -2.22
C GLY A 36 -48.05 17.04 -2.71
N THR A 37 -49.03 16.16 -2.44
CA THR A 37 -50.44 16.41 -2.75
C THR A 37 -51.07 17.56 -1.96
N SER A 38 -50.52 17.89 -0.78
CA SER A 38 -50.95 19.06 0.02
C SER A 38 -50.25 20.35 -0.43
N LEU A 39 -48.98 20.25 -0.85
CA LEU A 39 -48.22 21.34 -1.48
C LEU A 39 -48.78 21.69 -2.86
N GLU A 40 -49.36 20.73 -3.58
CA GLU A 40 -50.00 20.96 -4.88
C GLU A 40 -51.17 21.95 -4.81
N LYS A 41 -51.91 21.95 -3.70
CA LYS A 41 -53.08 22.82 -3.43
C LYS A 41 -52.70 24.26 -3.04
N LEU A 42 -51.42 24.56 -2.82
CA LEU A 42 -50.96 25.92 -2.54
C LEU A 42 -50.78 26.70 -3.84
N LEU A 43 -51.01 28.01 -3.81
CA LEU A 43 -50.69 28.88 -4.95
C LEU A 43 -49.18 28.88 -5.19
N VAL A 44 -48.74 29.01 -6.45
CA VAL A 44 -47.33 28.85 -6.87
C VAL A 44 -46.36 29.72 -6.06
N ASN A 45 -46.78 30.95 -5.74
CA ASN A 45 -46.06 31.91 -4.90
C ASN A 45 -45.94 31.49 -3.42
N GLN A 46 -46.87 30.71 -2.89
CA GLN A 46 -46.79 30.15 -1.53
C GLN A 46 -45.88 28.92 -1.48
N LYS A 47 -45.80 28.13 -2.56
CA LYS A 47 -44.88 26.97 -2.66
C LYS A 47 -43.43 27.42 -2.57
N GLN A 48 -43.05 28.45 -3.34
CA GLN A 48 -41.68 28.95 -3.35
C GLN A 48 -41.26 29.50 -1.97
N ALA A 49 -42.13 30.25 -1.30
CA ALA A 49 -41.86 30.77 0.04
C ALA A 49 -41.64 29.67 1.09
N VAL A 50 -42.37 28.56 1.00
CA VAL A 50 -42.20 27.41 1.90
C VAL A 50 -40.90 26.66 1.59
N VAL A 51 -40.58 26.45 0.31
CA VAL A 51 -39.33 25.82 -0.14
C VAL A 51 -38.13 26.65 0.30
N ASP A 52 -38.15 27.97 0.11
CA ASP A 52 -37.05 28.86 0.49
C ASP A 52 -36.84 28.89 2.01
N LYS A 53 -37.93 28.83 2.79
CA LYS A 53 -37.87 28.76 4.26
C LYS A 53 -37.28 27.43 4.73
N LEU A 54 -37.62 26.32 4.08
CA LEU A 54 -37.05 25.00 4.36
C LEU A 54 -35.56 24.93 4.00
N ILE A 55 -35.17 25.48 2.84
CA ILE A 55 -33.77 25.56 2.41
C ILE A 55 -32.94 26.44 3.36
N LYS A 56 -33.49 27.59 3.79
CA LYS A 56 -32.82 28.50 4.72
C LYS A 56 -32.59 27.85 6.09
N GLU A 57 -33.57 27.12 6.61
CA GLU A 57 -33.44 26.42 7.89
C GLU A 57 -32.50 25.21 7.78
N ALA A 58 -32.53 24.48 6.65
CA ALA A 58 -31.58 23.41 6.37
C ALA A 58 -30.13 23.93 6.30
N LYS A 59 -29.88 25.07 5.63
CA LYS A 59 -28.57 25.71 5.57
C LYS A 59 -28.08 26.19 6.94
N LYS A 60 -28.99 26.71 7.78
CA LYS A 60 -28.69 27.13 9.15
C LYS A 60 -28.29 25.95 10.05
N GLN A 61 -28.93 24.79 9.88
CA GLN A 61 -28.57 23.58 10.63
C GLN A 61 -27.31 22.88 10.07
N CYS A 62 -27.10 22.88 8.76
CA CYS A 62 -25.91 22.29 8.14
C CYS A 62 -24.63 23.12 8.40
N GLY A 63 -24.72 24.46 8.44
CA GLY A 63 -23.58 25.34 8.66
C GLY A 63 -22.91 25.19 10.03
N HIS A 64 -23.64 24.74 11.05
CA HIS A 64 -23.09 24.42 12.38
C HIS A 64 -22.42 23.04 12.45
N VAL A 65 -22.79 22.12 11.57
CA VAL A 65 -22.32 20.72 11.58
C VAL A 65 -20.97 20.59 10.86
N VAL A 66 -20.75 21.30 9.76
CA VAL A 66 -19.52 21.20 8.94
C VAL A 66 -18.25 21.64 9.69
N ARG A 67 -18.34 22.63 10.60
CA ARG A 67 -17.20 23.02 11.46
C ARG A 67 -16.93 22.03 12.59
N SER A 68 -17.94 21.25 13.01
CA SER A 68 -17.80 20.27 14.09
C SER A 68 -17.41 18.86 13.58
N GLU A 69 -17.80 18.49 12.37
CA GLU A 69 -17.47 17.20 11.76
C GLU A 69 -16.04 17.16 11.21
N SER A 70 -15.54 18.25 10.60
CA SER A 70 -14.12 18.31 10.20
C SER A 70 -13.17 18.14 11.40
N GLN A 71 -13.48 18.76 12.54
CA GLN A 71 -12.73 18.61 13.78
C GLN A 71 -12.97 17.26 14.48
N LYS A 72 -14.19 16.71 14.44
CA LYS A 72 -14.51 15.39 15.04
C LYS A 72 -14.03 14.21 14.19
N GLU A 73 -13.91 14.37 12.88
CA GLU A 73 -13.38 13.36 11.96
C GLU A 73 -11.85 13.40 11.95
N GLU A 74 -11.22 14.56 12.12
CA GLU A 74 -9.80 14.66 12.49
C GLU A 74 -9.54 14.07 13.88
N GLN A 75 -10.40 14.33 14.89
CA GLN A 75 -10.25 13.74 16.22
C GLN A 75 -10.60 12.25 16.27
N LYS A 76 -11.54 11.74 15.47
CA LYS A 76 -11.81 10.31 15.33
C LYS A 76 -10.75 9.60 14.52
N LYS A 77 -10.22 10.19 13.44
CA LYS A 77 -9.04 9.67 12.75
C LYS A 77 -7.83 9.69 13.67
N ALA A 78 -7.63 10.77 14.43
CA ALA A 78 -6.58 10.84 15.44
C ALA A 78 -6.79 9.83 16.58
N ALA A 79 -8.02 9.54 17.02
CA ALA A 79 -8.30 8.56 18.08
C ALA A 79 -8.27 7.10 17.59
N THR A 80 -8.67 6.85 16.34
CA THR A 80 -8.58 5.52 15.70
C THR A 80 -7.15 5.21 15.31
N ASN A 81 -6.39 6.23 14.87
CA ASN A 81 -4.94 6.16 14.72
C ASN A 81 -4.27 6.06 16.09
N TYR A 82 -4.70 6.77 17.14
CA TYR A 82 -4.14 6.66 18.50
C TYR A 82 -4.21 5.23 19.06
N ILE A 83 -5.31 4.50 18.83
CA ILE A 83 -5.45 3.09 19.22
C ILE A 83 -4.64 2.15 18.29
N ALA A 84 -4.35 2.54 17.05
CA ALA A 84 -3.47 1.82 16.13
C ALA A 84 -1.96 2.17 16.30
N SER A 85 -1.66 3.31 16.92
CA SER A 85 -0.34 3.95 17.06
C SER A 85 0.53 3.36 18.15
N GLN A 86 -0.06 2.59 19.05
CA GLN A 86 0.70 1.78 19.98
C GLN A 86 1.07 0.52 19.23
N VAL A 87 2.38 0.27 19.11
CA VAL A 87 2.90 -1.07 18.83
C VAL A 87 2.10 -2.01 19.72
N LYS A 88 1.21 -2.84 19.14
CA LYS A 88 0.36 -3.82 19.87
C LYS A 88 1.27 -4.89 20.47
N THR A 89 2.06 -4.48 21.45
CA THR A 89 3.10 -5.23 22.15
C THR A 89 2.53 -6.00 23.32
N ASP A 90 1.21 -5.93 23.54
CA ASP A 90 0.53 -6.76 24.53
C ASP A 90 0.66 -8.25 24.18
N TYR A 91 1.14 -8.57 22.98
CA TYR A 91 1.51 -9.90 22.53
C TYR A 91 2.92 -9.97 21.94
N LEU A 92 3.90 -9.26 22.52
CA LEU A 92 5.30 -9.62 22.24
C LEU A 92 5.60 -10.96 22.92
N PRO A 93 6.05 -11.98 22.17
CA PRO A 93 6.44 -13.24 22.77
C PRO A 93 7.49 -13.03 23.87
N GLU A 94 7.40 -13.81 24.95
CA GLU A 94 8.26 -13.68 26.13
C GLU A 94 9.76 -13.70 25.79
N TYR A 95 10.14 -14.47 24.77
CA TYR A 95 11.53 -14.54 24.31
C TYR A 95 12.04 -13.20 23.74
N ILE A 96 11.18 -12.34 23.16
CA ILE A 96 11.58 -11.00 22.69
C ILE A 96 11.87 -10.09 23.88
N VAL A 97 11.02 -10.18 24.92
CA VAL A 97 11.21 -9.43 26.16
C VAL A 97 12.52 -9.84 26.82
N ARG A 98 12.84 -11.14 26.84
CA ARG A 98 14.13 -11.65 27.35
C ARG A 98 15.33 -11.14 26.55
N ILE A 99 15.19 -10.99 25.23
CA ILE A 99 16.26 -10.47 24.35
C ILE A 99 16.50 -8.96 24.57
N LEU A 100 15.43 -8.18 24.68
CA LEU A 100 15.51 -6.71 24.69
C LEU A 100 15.59 -6.11 26.10
N GLY A 101 15.11 -6.82 27.11
CA GLY A 101 14.87 -6.30 28.45
C GLY A 101 13.57 -5.48 28.54
N GLU A 102 12.95 -5.48 29.73
CA GLU A 102 11.68 -4.79 30.00
C GLU A 102 11.76 -3.29 29.73
N ASP A 103 12.86 -2.63 30.12
CA ASP A 103 13.08 -1.20 29.90
C ASP A 103 13.01 -0.82 28.41
N THR A 104 13.61 -1.65 27.54
CA THR A 104 13.58 -1.42 26.09
C THR A 104 12.15 -1.57 25.55
N ILE A 105 11.41 -2.57 26.04
CA ILE A 105 10.01 -2.75 25.67
C ILE A 105 9.19 -1.54 26.11
N GLU A 106 9.36 -1.05 27.33
CA GLU A 106 8.64 0.14 27.82
C GLU A 106 8.93 1.37 26.96
N LEU A 107 10.19 1.56 26.53
CA LEU A 107 10.55 2.63 25.60
C LEU A 107 9.83 2.50 24.26
N LEU A 108 9.74 1.29 23.69
CA LEU A 108 9.04 1.02 22.43
C LEU A 108 7.51 1.16 22.54
N LYS A 109 6.94 0.87 23.71
CA LYS A 109 5.50 1.07 24.00
C LYS A 109 5.13 2.53 24.22
N SER A 110 6.11 3.41 24.46
CA SER A 110 5.86 4.79 24.81
C SER A 110 5.09 5.53 23.71
N SER A 111 4.08 6.33 24.10
CA SER A 111 3.39 7.24 23.18
C SER A 111 4.31 8.32 22.60
N ASN A 112 5.45 8.61 23.25
CA ASN A 112 6.42 9.62 22.81
C ASN A 112 7.38 9.05 21.74
N PRO A 113 7.39 9.59 20.50
CA PRO A 113 8.26 9.11 19.43
C PRO A 113 9.76 9.16 19.78
N LYS A 114 10.22 10.17 20.54
CA LYS A 114 11.64 10.27 20.95
C LYS A 114 12.03 9.14 21.90
N LYS A 115 11.12 8.71 22.78
CA LYS A 115 11.34 7.54 23.65
C LYS A 115 11.39 6.26 22.83
N ARG A 116 10.48 6.09 21.85
CA ARG A 116 10.52 4.95 20.93
C ARG A 116 11.79 4.89 20.09
N GLN A 117 12.27 6.03 19.60
CA GLN A 117 13.58 6.12 18.93
C GLN A 117 14.74 5.68 19.83
N LYS A 118 14.74 6.08 21.11
CA LYS A 118 15.71 5.59 22.09
C LYS A 118 15.60 4.07 22.25
N GLY A 119 14.39 3.54 22.31
CA GLY A 119 14.12 2.09 22.28
C GLY A 119 14.73 1.41 21.04
N LEU A 120 14.60 2.00 19.85
CA LEU A 120 15.21 1.47 18.62
C LEU A 120 16.74 1.44 18.66
N VAL A 121 17.37 2.42 19.30
CA VAL A 121 18.83 2.39 19.51
C VAL A 121 19.21 1.19 20.38
N GLU A 122 18.45 0.90 21.43
CA GLU A 122 18.69 -0.29 22.28
C GLU A 122 18.38 -1.60 21.54
N VAL A 123 17.33 -1.66 20.73
CA VAL A 123 17.05 -2.80 19.83
C VAL A 123 18.24 -3.05 18.90
N LYS A 124 18.76 -2.00 18.26
CA LYS A 124 19.92 -2.13 17.37
C LYS A 124 21.13 -2.67 18.11
N LYS A 125 21.42 -2.18 19.32
CA LYS A 125 22.52 -2.68 20.15
C LYS A 125 22.32 -4.15 20.53
N ALA A 126 21.12 -4.55 20.94
CA ALA A 126 20.79 -5.92 21.30
C ALA A 126 20.95 -6.87 20.09
N VAL A 127 20.38 -6.52 18.95
CA VAL A 127 20.54 -7.28 17.69
C VAL A 127 22.01 -7.34 17.28
N SER A 128 22.76 -6.26 17.41
CA SER A 128 24.20 -6.25 17.09
C SER A 128 24.96 -7.24 17.96
N LYS A 129 24.72 -7.26 19.28
CA LYS A 129 25.33 -8.23 20.19
C LYS A 129 24.95 -9.68 19.85
N LEU A 130 23.67 -9.92 19.52
CA LEU A 130 23.18 -11.26 19.16
C LEU A 130 23.77 -11.79 17.85
N THR A 131 24.09 -10.90 16.92
CA THR A 131 24.65 -11.21 15.61
C THR A 131 26.18 -11.30 15.61
N VAL A 132 26.86 -11.00 16.74
CA VAL A 132 28.29 -11.32 16.90
C VAL A 132 28.47 -12.84 16.93
N ASN A 133 29.44 -13.34 16.15
CA ASN A 133 29.76 -14.77 16.03
C ASN A 133 28.53 -15.62 15.70
N LEU A 134 27.72 -15.13 14.74
CA LEU A 134 26.49 -15.79 14.35
C LEU A 134 26.78 -17.14 13.69
N THR A 135 26.09 -18.18 14.13
CA THR A 135 26.07 -19.50 13.50
C THR A 135 24.73 -19.70 12.79
N ASP A 136 24.66 -20.61 11.83
CA ASP A 136 23.42 -20.87 11.07
C ASP A 136 22.27 -21.33 11.96
N LYS A 137 22.55 -22.12 13.01
CA LYS A 137 21.56 -22.50 14.01
C LYS A 137 21.01 -21.27 14.74
N LYS A 138 21.89 -20.42 15.25
CA LYS A 138 21.50 -19.20 15.98
C LYS A 138 20.79 -18.20 15.07
N ALA A 139 21.19 -18.08 13.80
CA ALA A 139 20.53 -17.22 12.82
C ALA A 139 19.07 -17.62 12.62
N ARG A 140 18.80 -18.92 12.44
CA ARG A 140 17.43 -19.45 12.32
C ARG A 140 16.60 -19.22 13.59
N GLU A 141 17.19 -19.47 14.77
CA GLU A 141 16.52 -19.21 16.05
C GLU A 141 16.18 -17.73 16.25
N LEU A 142 16.98 -16.81 15.67
CA LEU A 142 16.75 -15.36 15.77
C LEU A 142 15.84 -14.81 14.68
N ALA A 143 15.71 -15.47 13.54
CA ALA A 143 14.98 -14.96 12.38
C ALA A 143 13.53 -14.64 12.73
N ASP A 144 12.78 -15.60 13.28
CA ASP A 144 11.37 -15.43 13.64
C ASP A 144 11.15 -14.35 14.72
N PRO A 145 11.89 -14.35 15.85
CA PRO A 145 11.84 -13.27 16.84
C PRO A 145 12.01 -11.87 16.27
N ILE A 146 13.07 -11.70 15.50
CA ILE A 146 13.44 -10.40 14.96
C ILE A 146 12.44 -9.98 13.88
N THR A 147 11.96 -10.92 13.07
CA THR A 147 10.89 -10.68 12.11
C THR A 147 9.66 -10.13 12.80
N HIS A 148 9.20 -10.80 13.85
CA HIS A 148 8.01 -10.39 14.58
C HIS A 148 8.16 -8.98 15.17
N LEU A 149 9.27 -8.73 15.86
CA LEU A 149 9.60 -7.41 16.41
C LEU A 149 9.61 -6.32 15.32
N MET A 150 10.35 -6.55 14.24
CA MET A 150 10.51 -5.55 13.18
C MET A 150 9.22 -5.27 12.43
N ARG A 151 8.35 -6.28 12.24
CA ARG A 151 7.03 -6.05 11.65
C ARG A 151 6.20 -5.06 12.49
N GLN A 152 6.25 -5.18 13.81
CA GLN A 152 5.53 -4.26 14.68
C GLN A 152 6.13 -2.85 14.66
N ILE A 153 7.47 -2.75 14.71
CA ILE A 153 8.18 -1.45 14.66
C ILE A 153 7.97 -0.76 13.31
N LEU A 154 7.99 -1.50 12.20
CA LEU A 154 7.76 -0.94 10.87
C LEU A 154 6.35 -0.38 10.72
N SER A 155 5.39 -0.74 11.57
CA SER A 155 4.06 -0.15 11.59
C SER A 155 3.95 1.15 12.41
N ASP A 156 5.07 1.72 12.87
CA ASP A 156 5.05 2.98 13.63
C ASP A 156 4.58 4.17 12.77
N GLU A 157 3.68 4.96 13.32
CA GLU A 157 3.12 6.15 12.66
C GLU A 157 4.13 7.31 12.59
N SER A 158 5.11 7.33 13.49
CA SER A 158 6.15 8.35 13.47
C SER A 158 7.12 8.08 12.32
N SER A 159 7.17 9.01 11.37
CA SER A 159 8.08 8.94 10.22
C SER A 159 9.54 8.77 10.65
N GLU A 160 9.97 9.43 11.72
CA GLU A 160 11.37 9.34 12.17
C GLU A 160 11.68 8.00 12.87
N VAL A 161 10.69 7.38 13.52
CA VAL A 161 10.83 6.01 14.07
C VAL A 161 10.89 5.00 12.92
N TYR A 162 9.97 5.11 11.95
CA TYR A 162 9.93 4.27 10.76
C TYR A 162 11.23 4.33 9.95
N LEU A 163 11.77 5.53 9.72
CA LEU A 163 13.02 5.71 8.98
C LEU A 163 14.22 5.06 9.69
N GLU A 164 14.27 5.08 11.02
CA GLU A 164 15.31 4.38 11.78
C GLU A 164 15.10 2.86 11.75
N ALA A 165 13.84 2.41 11.83
CA ALA A 165 13.48 1.01 11.68
C ALA A 165 13.97 0.42 10.35
N LEU A 166 13.81 1.14 9.24
CA LEU A 166 14.33 0.74 7.93
C LEU A 166 15.85 0.50 7.94
N LYS A 167 16.62 1.30 8.68
CA LYS A 167 18.07 1.10 8.84
C LYS A 167 18.38 -0.18 9.62
N ILE A 168 17.60 -0.44 10.67
CA ILE A 168 17.73 -1.66 11.47
C ILE A 168 17.37 -2.90 10.62
N VAL A 169 16.33 -2.83 9.79
CA VAL A 169 16.01 -3.92 8.84
C VAL A 169 17.19 -4.22 7.91
N ARG A 170 17.80 -3.20 7.31
CA ARG A 170 18.99 -3.40 6.44
C ARG A 170 20.13 -4.09 7.20
N TYR A 171 20.38 -3.67 8.44
CA TYR A 171 21.38 -4.29 9.28
C TYR A 171 21.07 -5.76 9.57
N ILE A 172 19.84 -6.06 9.99
CA ILE A 172 19.37 -7.44 10.26
C ILE A 172 19.56 -8.32 9.03
N ILE A 173 19.12 -7.87 7.85
CA ILE A 173 19.26 -8.67 6.63
C ILE A 173 20.73 -8.90 6.29
N SER A 174 21.58 -7.87 6.40
CA SER A 174 23.02 -8.01 6.14
C SER A 174 23.69 -9.03 7.09
N SER A 175 23.25 -9.06 8.35
CA SER A 175 23.81 -9.96 9.36
C SER A 175 23.26 -11.39 9.26
N LEU A 176 21.96 -11.56 8.99
CA LEU A 176 21.32 -12.88 9.00
C LEU A 176 21.41 -13.60 7.66
N ALA A 177 21.34 -12.90 6.53
CA ALA A 177 21.24 -13.51 5.21
C ALA A 177 22.41 -14.46 4.85
N PRO A 178 23.67 -14.25 5.29
CA PRO A 178 24.75 -15.22 5.08
C PRO A 178 24.58 -16.56 5.78
N HIS A 179 23.71 -16.62 6.80
CA HIS A 179 23.55 -17.76 7.71
C HIS A 179 22.18 -18.43 7.61
N LEU A 180 21.30 -17.91 6.74
CA LEU A 180 19.96 -18.43 6.52
C LEU A 180 19.91 -19.18 5.20
N GLY A 181 19.14 -20.28 5.18
CA GLY A 181 18.79 -20.93 3.92
C GLY A 181 17.88 -20.02 3.09
N ALA A 182 17.83 -20.28 1.78
CA ALA A 182 17.02 -19.50 0.84
C ALA A 182 15.55 -19.40 1.29
N LEU A 183 14.95 -20.49 1.78
CA LEU A 183 13.56 -20.50 2.24
C LEU A 183 13.33 -19.54 3.41
N ASP A 184 14.11 -19.64 4.48
CA ASP A 184 13.99 -18.81 5.68
C ASP A 184 14.19 -17.33 5.34
N LEU A 185 15.19 -17.05 4.49
CA LEU A 185 15.48 -15.70 4.03
C LEU A 185 14.35 -15.12 3.19
N HIS A 186 13.74 -15.91 2.31
CA HIS A 186 12.60 -15.46 1.49
C HIS A 186 11.37 -15.18 2.36
N ILE A 187 11.09 -16.01 3.37
CA ILE A 187 9.99 -15.78 4.33
C ILE A 187 10.23 -14.47 5.09
N LEU A 188 11.44 -14.29 5.62
CA LEU A 188 11.86 -13.08 6.33
C LEU A 188 11.66 -11.82 5.47
N ILE A 189 12.18 -11.83 4.24
CA ILE A 189 12.11 -10.69 3.32
C ILE A 189 10.66 -10.40 2.88
N GLY A 190 9.90 -11.43 2.51
CA GLY A 190 8.50 -11.28 2.10
C GLY A 190 7.64 -10.65 3.19
N SER A 191 7.95 -10.94 4.47
CA SER A 191 7.26 -10.35 5.61
C SER A 191 7.48 -8.83 5.76
N PHE A 192 8.62 -8.33 5.28
CA PHE A 192 8.98 -6.91 5.33
C PHE A 192 8.51 -6.15 4.10
N ILE A 193 8.66 -6.72 2.89
CA ILE A 193 8.29 -6.06 1.64
C ILE A 193 6.85 -5.53 1.69
N GLY A 194 5.90 -6.38 2.08
CA GLY A 194 4.48 -6.00 2.12
C GLY A 194 4.23 -4.79 3.04
N ILE A 195 4.86 -4.75 4.22
CA ILE A 195 4.69 -3.66 5.19
C ILE A 195 5.37 -2.38 4.70
N ILE A 196 6.61 -2.49 4.22
CA ILE A 196 7.39 -1.36 3.72
C ILE A 196 6.64 -0.67 2.57
N VAL A 197 6.15 -1.44 1.60
CA VAL A 197 5.42 -0.87 0.47
C VAL A 197 4.08 -0.29 0.93
N SER A 198 3.36 -0.96 1.83
CA SER A 198 2.07 -0.47 2.36
C SER A 198 2.19 0.88 3.09
N ASN A 199 3.25 1.10 3.87
CA ASN A 199 3.44 2.35 4.62
C ASN A 199 3.76 3.55 3.74
N THR A 200 4.16 3.31 2.49
CA THR A 200 4.54 4.36 1.53
C THR A 200 3.36 4.89 0.72
N VAL A 201 2.15 4.38 0.97
CA VAL A 201 0.91 4.84 0.34
C VAL A 201 0.54 6.28 0.76
N SER A 202 1.02 6.75 1.91
CA SER A 202 0.71 8.05 2.52
C SER A 202 1.24 9.29 1.77
N GLY A 203 1.91 9.13 0.63
CA GLY A 203 2.39 10.24 -0.21
C GLY A 203 3.62 10.98 0.32
N ASN A 204 4.18 10.60 1.47
CA ASN A 204 5.42 11.18 1.99
C ASN A 204 6.62 10.71 1.14
N ILE A 205 7.12 11.60 0.28
CA ILE A 205 8.22 11.32 -0.66
C ILE A 205 9.50 10.87 0.07
N ARG A 206 9.83 11.46 1.22
CA ARG A 206 11.03 11.07 1.99
C ARG A 206 10.94 9.61 2.46
N ILE A 207 9.77 9.20 2.95
CA ILE A 207 9.49 7.81 3.36
C ILE A 207 9.51 6.87 2.15
N GLN A 208 8.90 7.27 1.03
CA GLN A 208 8.92 6.52 -0.22
C GLN A 208 10.34 6.24 -0.70
N VAL A 209 11.16 7.28 -0.84
CA VAL A 209 12.55 7.16 -1.30
C VAL A 209 13.38 6.30 -0.36
N ALA A 210 13.23 6.46 0.97
CA ALA A 210 13.93 5.63 1.94
C ALA A 210 13.52 4.15 1.84
N SER A 211 12.22 3.90 1.65
CA SER A 211 11.67 2.55 1.49
C SER A 211 12.12 1.90 0.18
N ASP A 212 12.10 2.64 -0.93
CA ASP A 212 12.62 2.20 -2.23
C ASP A 212 14.08 1.77 -2.12
N LYS A 213 14.91 2.56 -1.42
CA LYS A 213 16.32 2.20 -1.17
C LYS A 213 16.47 0.89 -0.41
N VAL A 214 15.58 0.55 0.52
CA VAL A 214 15.60 -0.75 1.22
C VAL A 214 15.17 -1.88 0.29
N ILE A 215 14.12 -1.69 -0.52
CA ILE A 215 13.68 -2.69 -1.50
C ILE A 215 14.78 -2.99 -2.53
N ILE A 216 15.44 -1.94 -3.05
CA ILE A 216 16.58 -2.10 -3.96
C ILE A 216 17.77 -2.75 -3.26
N PHE A 217 18.01 -2.43 -1.98
CA PHE A 217 19.03 -3.10 -1.20
C PHE A 217 18.76 -4.62 -1.10
N PHE A 218 17.51 -5.04 -0.85
CA PHE A 218 17.16 -6.47 -0.88
C PHE A 218 17.42 -7.10 -2.25
N ALA A 219 17.00 -6.42 -3.32
CA ALA A 219 17.16 -6.91 -4.69
C ALA A 219 18.64 -7.04 -5.11
N LYS A 220 19.53 -6.18 -4.59
CA LYS A 220 20.98 -6.25 -4.85
C LYS A 220 21.73 -7.23 -3.94
N HIS A 221 21.11 -7.73 -2.88
CA HIS A 221 21.78 -8.61 -1.93
C HIS A 221 22.06 -9.98 -2.57
N SER A 222 23.30 -10.48 -2.48
CA SER A 222 23.76 -11.70 -3.16
C SER A 222 22.91 -12.94 -2.86
N ASN A 223 22.44 -13.07 -1.62
CA ASN A 223 21.68 -14.24 -1.16
C ASN A 223 20.15 -14.11 -1.39
N ILE A 224 19.68 -12.96 -1.88
CA ILE A 224 18.25 -12.70 -2.13
C ILE A 224 18.02 -12.54 -3.63
N GLY A 225 18.70 -11.58 -4.25
CA GLY A 225 18.56 -11.29 -5.67
C GLY A 225 17.25 -10.58 -6.06
N PRO A 226 17.21 -10.00 -7.27
CA PRO A 226 16.07 -9.19 -7.72
C PRO A 226 14.82 -10.03 -7.99
N LEU A 227 15.01 -11.28 -8.43
CA LEU A 227 13.91 -12.18 -8.78
C LEU A 227 13.01 -12.51 -7.59
N VAL A 228 13.60 -12.75 -6.41
CA VAL A 228 12.86 -13.05 -5.18
C VAL A 228 12.01 -11.85 -4.77
N VAL A 229 12.62 -10.66 -4.74
CA VAL A 229 11.93 -9.41 -4.39
C VAL A 229 10.79 -9.13 -5.37
N ALA A 230 11.04 -9.27 -6.68
CA ALA A 230 10.03 -9.02 -7.70
C ALA A 230 8.87 -10.03 -7.64
N ARG A 231 9.15 -11.31 -7.38
CA ARG A 231 8.10 -12.34 -7.18
C ARG A 231 7.21 -12.01 -5.98
N ASP A 232 7.76 -11.54 -4.87
CA ASP A 232 6.94 -11.12 -3.73
C ASP A 232 6.12 -9.86 -4.02
N ILE A 233 6.62 -8.94 -4.83
CA ILE A 233 5.82 -7.79 -5.31
C ILE A 233 4.63 -8.28 -6.15
N ILE A 234 4.83 -9.21 -7.09
CA ILE A 234 3.75 -9.80 -7.89
C ILE A 234 2.71 -10.49 -7.00
N LYS A 235 3.14 -11.33 -6.05
CA LYS A 235 2.21 -12.00 -5.11
C LYS A 235 1.34 -11.00 -4.34
N ASN A 236 1.90 -9.87 -3.92
CA ASN A 236 1.13 -8.83 -3.24
C ASN A 236 0.13 -8.14 -4.18
N ILE A 237 0.52 -7.87 -5.43
CA ILE A 237 -0.41 -7.37 -6.46
C ILE A 237 -1.55 -8.34 -6.68
N GLU A 238 -1.25 -9.63 -6.87
CA GLU A 238 -2.24 -10.69 -7.07
C GLU A 238 -3.20 -10.79 -5.87
N LYS A 239 -2.68 -10.76 -4.64
CA LYS A 239 -3.50 -10.78 -3.42
C LYS A 239 -4.50 -9.63 -3.39
N VAL A 240 -4.06 -8.42 -3.73
CA VAL A 240 -4.93 -7.24 -3.77
C VAL A 240 -5.93 -7.33 -4.92
N SER A 241 -5.49 -7.76 -6.11
CA SER A 241 -6.34 -7.98 -7.28
C SER A 241 -7.45 -9.01 -7.01
N GLN A 242 -7.09 -10.16 -6.43
CA GLN A 242 -8.06 -11.21 -6.04
C GLN A 242 -9.08 -10.71 -5.01
N ALA A 243 -8.67 -9.87 -4.06
CA ALA A 243 -9.59 -9.27 -3.10
C ALA A 243 -10.62 -8.35 -3.79
N ILE A 244 -10.20 -7.61 -4.83
CA ILE A 244 -11.10 -6.80 -5.65
C ILE A 244 -12.05 -7.69 -6.46
N SER A 245 -11.53 -8.71 -7.15
CA SER A 245 -12.33 -9.59 -8.01
C SER A 245 -13.39 -10.40 -7.25
N ARG A 246 -13.07 -10.82 -6.01
CA ARG A 246 -14.00 -11.58 -5.14
C ARG A 246 -15.04 -10.71 -4.44
N SER A 247 -14.87 -9.39 -4.44
CA SER A 247 -15.83 -8.49 -3.79
C SER A 247 -17.11 -8.32 -4.63
N GLY A 248 -18.26 -8.35 -3.97
CA GLY A 248 -19.55 -8.00 -4.58
C GLY A 248 -19.63 -6.52 -4.97
N SER A 249 -18.84 -5.64 -4.33
CA SER A 249 -18.73 -4.21 -4.65
C SER A 249 -17.36 -3.86 -5.26
N LYS A 250 -17.05 -4.47 -6.42
CA LYS A 250 -15.74 -4.30 -7.10
C LYS A 250 -15.23 -2.86 -7.17
N LYS A 251 -16.09 -1.90 -7.51
CA LYS A 251 -15.72 -0.47 -7.63
C LYS A 251 -15.30 0.16 -6.30
N GLU A 252 -15.99 -0.17 -5.22
CA GLU A 252 -15.72 0.36 -3.88
C GLU A 252 -14.39 -0.19 -3.35
N VAL A 253 -14.22 -1.51 -3.40
CA VAL A 253 -12.97 -2.17 -2.97
C VAL A 253 -11.80 -1.74 -3.85
N PHE A 254 -12.01 -1.59 -5.16
CA PHE A 254 -10.99 -1.04 -6.04
C PHE A 254 -10.58 0.37 -5.62
N SER A 255 -11.54 1.27 -5.35
CA SER A 255 -11.24 2.63 -4.90
C SER A 255 -10.42 2.64 -3.60
N GLU A 256 -10.73 1.75 -2.65
CA GLU A 256 -9.98 1.62 -1.39
C GLU A 256 -8.55 1.09 -1.61
N LYS A 257 -8.39 0.10 -2.49
CA LYS A 257 -7.12 -0.59 -2.71
C LYS A 257 -6.26 0.00 -3.84
N LYS A 258 -6.78 0.97 -4.59
CA LYS A 258 -6.13 1.58 -5.76
C LYS A 258 -4.74 2.12 -5.43
N SER A 259 -4.61 2.80 -4.29
CA SER A 259 -3.34 3.42 -3.87
C SER A 259 -2.26 2.38 -3.55
N PHE A 260 -2.65 1.25 -2.95
CA PHE A 260 -1.77 0.09 -2.76
C PHE A 260 -1.34 -0.52 -4.09
N LEU A 261 -2.27 -0.79 -5.01
CA LEU A 261 -1.96 -1.35 -6.33
C LEU A 261 -0.99 -0.45 -7.11
N THR A 262 -1.30 0.84 -7.16
CA THR A 262 -0.44 1.85 -7.81
C THR A 262 0.97 1.79 -7.24
N ARG A 263 1.09 1.68 -5.91
CA ARG A 263 2.39 1.67 -5.26
C ARG A 263 3.19 0.38 -5.52
N PHE A 264 2.56 -0.79 -5.46
CA PHE A 264 3.22 -2.05 -5.83
C PHE A 264 3.64 -2.06 -7.31
N LEU A 265 2.81 -1.54 -8.22
CA LEU A 265 3.18 -1.38 -9.63
C LEU A 265 4.34 -0.43 -9.84
N SER A 266 4.41 0.68 -9.08
CA SER A 266 5.57 1.58 -9.14
C SER A 266 6.86 0.90 -8.67
N ILE A 267 6.80 0.04 -7.64
CA ILE A 267 7.95 -0.77 -7.21
C ILE A 267 8.33 -1.79 -8.28
N LEU A 268 7.35 -2.46 -8.88
CA LEU A 268 7.61 -3.42 -9.97
C LEU A 268 8.30 -2.74 -11.15
N LEU A 269 7.81 -1.57 -11.57
CA LEU A 269 8.44 -0.75 -12.60
C LEU A 269 9.88 -0.36 -12.23
N LEU A 270 10.12 0.05 -10.97
CA LEU A 270 11.46 0.36 -10.48
C LEU A 270 12.40 -0.86 -10.58
N LEU A 271 11.93 -2.05 -10.19
CA LEU A 271 12.71 -3.29 -10.26
C LEU A 271 12.98 -3.70 -11.71
N VAL A 272 11.99 -3.64 -12.59
CA VAL A 272 12.16 -3.92 -14.02
C VAL A 272 13.16 -2.96 -14.65
N ASN A 273 13.10 -1.67 -14.35
CA ASN A 273 14.05 -0.70 -14.89
C ASN A 273 15.50 -0.94 -14.39
N GLN A 274 15.67 -1.42 -13.16
CA GLN A 274 17.00 -1.60 -12.57
C GLN A 274 17.62 -2.98 -12.82
N PHE A 275 16.79 -4.02 -12.96
CA PHE A 275 17.21 -5.41 -13.09
C PHE A 275 16.59 -6.09 -14.31
N SER A 276 16.34 -5.30 -15.36
CA SER A 276 15.62 -5.69 -16.57
C SER A 276 16.10 -7.00 -17.18
N ILE A 277 17.41 -7.15 -17.38
CA ILE A 277 18.00 -8.36 -17.98
C ILE A 277 17.64 -9.59 -17.15
N VAL A 278 17.92 -9.56 -15.84
CA VAL A 278 17.68 -10.71 -14.95
C VAL A 278 16.19 -11.06 -14.88
N LEU A 279 15.31 -10.05 -14.84
CA LEU A 279 13.88 -10.26 -14.69
C LEU A 279 13.19 -10.67 -16.00
N CYS A 280 13.53 -10.04 -17.13
CA CYS A 280 12.84 -10.30 -18.40
C CYS A 280 13.23 -11.66 -19.03
N TYR A 281 14.43 -12.17 -18.72
CA TYR A 281 14.89 -13.48 -19.23
C TYR A 281 14.54 -14.67 -18.31
N ASP A 282 14.00 -14.45 -17.11
CA ASP A 282 13.40 -15.53 -16.32
C ASP A 282 11.98 -15.81 -16.83
N GLU A 283 11.82 -16.86 -17.64
CA GLU A 283 10.56 -17.17 -18.34
C GLU A 283 9.37 -17.30 -17.38
N ASP A 284 9.54 -18.00 -16.26
CA ASP A 284 8.49 -18.20 -15.25
C ASP A 284 8.04 -16.87 -14.62
N PHE A 285 8.99 -16.02 -14.26
CA PHE A 285 8.66 -14.69 -13.73
C PHE A 285 8.00 -13.82 -14.79
N ASN A 286 8.55 -13.76 -16.02
CA ASN A 286 8.03 -12.90 -17.07
C ASN A 286 6.58 -13.29 -17.42
N ASP A 287 6.29 -14.58 -17.58
CA ASP A 287 4.94 -15.06 -17.85
C ASP A 287 3.97 -14.71 -16.71
N LYS A 288 4.38 -14.92 -15.45
CA LYS A 288 3.56 -14.55 -14.27
C LYS A 288 3.33 -13.05 -14.17
N MET A 289 4.34 -12.24 -14.44
CA MET A 289 4.23 -10.79 -14.46
C MET A 289 3.22 -10.35 -15.51
N ILE A 290 3.34 -10.85 -16.75
CA ILE A 290 2.45 -10.49 -17.85
C ILE A 290 1.00 -10.94 -17.57
N ALA A 291 0.80 -12.15 -17.01
CA ALA A 291 -0.52 -12.61 -16.58
C ALA A 291 -1.13 -11.70 -15.49
N CYS A 292 -0.33 -11.31 -14.48
CA CYS A 292 -0.74 -10.42 -13.40
C CYS A 292 -1.15 -9.03 -13.93
N LEU A 293 -0.37 -8.46 -14.85
CA LEU A 293 -0.69 -7.17 -15.48
C LEU A 293 -1.98 -7.26 -16.32
N ALA A 294 -2.21 -8.37 -17.01
CA ALA A 294 -3.43 -8.59 -17.78
C ALA A 294 -4.67 -8.59 -16.87
N ASP A 295 -4.60 -9.31 -15.75
CA ASP A 295 -5.67 -9.35 -14.75
C ASP A 295 -5.96 -7.97 -14.18
N LEU A 296 -4.94 -7.16 -13.92
CA LEU A 296 -5.14 -5.79 -13.45
C LEU A 296 -5.81 -4.90 -14.49
N VAL A 297 -5.38 -4.94 -15.75
CA VAL A 297 -6.00 -4.13 -16.81
C VAL A 297 -7.46 -4.52 -17.01
N GLN A 298 -7.78 -5.80 -16.92
CA GLN A 298 -9.15 -6.29 -17.03
C GLN A 298 -10.03 -5.86 -15.84
N ASN A 299 -9.50 -5.88 -14.61
CA ASN A 299 -10.28 -5.54 -13.42
C ASN A 299 -10.33 -4.04 -13.10
N SER A 300 -9.47 -3.22 -13.71
CA SER A 300 -9.34 -1.79 -13.38
C SER A 300 -10.19 -0.86 -14.23
N ASP A 301 -11.05 -1.40 -15.12
CA ASP A 301 -12.07 -0.70 -15.93
C ASP A 301 -11.71 0.77 -16.23
N SER A 302 -10.60 0.97 -16.93
CA SER A 302 -10.12 2.27 -17.43
C SER A 302 -9.39 3.18 -16.45
N ASP A 303 -8.94 2.71 -15.28
CA ASP A 303 -8.14 3.55 -14.39
C ASP A 303 -6.85 4.03 -15.09
N PRO A 304 -6.70 5.34 -15.34
CA PRO A 304 -5.61 5.85 -16.16
C PRO A 304 -4.25 5.69 -15.48
N ASN A 305 -4.21 5.67 -14.14
CA ASN A 305 -2.95 5.53 -13.40
C ASN A 305 -2.44 4.09 -13.46
N ILE A 306 -3.32 3.12 -13.22
CA ILE A 306 -2.97 1.69 -13.36
C ILE A 306 -2.57 1.41 -14.81
N ARG A 307 -3.38 1.83 -15.79
CA ARG A 307 -3.06 1.64 -17.21
C ARG A 307 -1.73 2.28 -17.61
N SER A 308 -1.44 3.49 -17.13
CA SER A 308 -0.17 4.17 -17.39
C SER A 308 1.03 3.41 -16.82
N LEU A 309 0.92 2.88 -15.59
CA LEU A 309 1.99 2.06 -15.01
C LEU A 309 2.18 0.74 -15.75
N VAL A 310 1.09 0.06 -16.13
CA VAL A 310 1.17 -1.16 -16.96
C VAL A 310 1.84 -0.85 -18.30
N PHE A 311 1.45 0.24 -18.96
CA PHE A 311 2.09 0.70 -20.19
C PHE A 311 3.60 0.90 -20.01
N GLN A 312 4.03 1.58 -18.94
CA GLN A 312 5.44 1.83 -18.67
C GLN A 312 6.23 0.54 -18.40
N ILE A 313 5.63 -0.42 -17.68
CA ILE A 313 6.27 -1.73 -17.43
C ILE A 313 6.42 -2.50 -18.74
N LEU A 314 5.39 -2.55 -19.59
CA LEU A 314 5.45 -3.21 -20.89
C LEU A 314 6.47 -2.54 -21.81
N ALA A 315 6.55 -1.21 -21.80
CA ALA A 315 7.55 -0.46 -22.56
C ALA A 315 8.98 -0.78 -22.10
N ALA A 316 9.20 -0.87 -20.78
CA ALA A 316 10.48 -1.29 -20.23
C ALA A 316 10.85 -2.71 -20.70
N CYS A 317 9.93 -3.67 -20.62
CA CYS A 317 10.16 -5.04 -21.10
C CYS A 317 10.42 -5.08 -22.62
N HIS A 318 9.64 -4.34 -23.41
CA HIS A 318 9.79 -4.27 -24.86
C HIS A 318 11.13 -3.68 -25.28
N SER A 319 11.63 -2.69 -24.55
CA SER A 319 12.94 -2.07 -24.82
C SER A 319 14.13 -3.03 -24.61
N ILE A 320 13.91 -4.13 -23.89
CA ILE A 320 14.90 -5.16 -23.58
C ILE A 320 14.81 -6.28 -24.61
N ASP A 321 13.60 -6.84 -24.76
CA ASP A 321 13.33 -7.90 -25.74
C ASP A 321 11.84 -7.91 -26.12
N ALA A 322 11.53 -7.30 -27.26
CA ALA A 322 10.19 -7.25 -27.83
C ALA A 322 9.63 -8.64 -28.21
N GLN A 323 10.50 -9.57 -28.59
CA GLN A 323 10.11 -10.92 -28.99
C GLN A 323 9.68 -11.72 -27.77
N THR A 324 10.49 -11.73 -26.71
CA THR A 324 10.17 -12.41 -25.45
C THR A 324 8.86 -11.86 -24.86
N LEU A 325 8.67 -10.55 -24.85
CA LEU A 325 7.40 -9.94 -24.43
C LEU A 325 6.21 -10.43 -25.28
N THR A 326 6.38 -10.50 -26.60
CA THR A 326 5.33 -10.96 -27.51
C THR A 326 4.97 -12.43 -27.27
N VAL A 327 5.96 -13.28 -27.03
CA VAL A 327 5.76 -14.69 -26.68
C VAL A 327 4.95 -14.82 -25.39
N SER A 328 5.32 -14.11 -24.33
CA SER A 328 4.59 -14.16 -23.05
C SER A 328 3.15 -13.65 -23.16
N ILE A 329 2.90 -12.56 -23.91
CA ILE A 329 1.52 -12.09 -24.16
C ILE A 329 0.72 -13.12 -24.96
N ASN A 330 1.35 -13.83 -25.90
CA ASN A 330 0.68 -14.83 -26.73
C ASN A 330 0.27 -16.09 -25.95
N LYS A 331 0.89 -16.37 -24.80
CA LYS A 331 0.52 -17.47 -23.89
C LYS A 331 -0.78 -17.20 -23.12
N LEU A 332 -1.25 -15.95 -23.05
CA LEU A 332 -2.47 -15.59 -22.35
C LEU A 332 -3.74 -16.05 -23.10
N ASP A 333 -4.81 -16.30 -22.34
CA ASP A 333 -6.13 -16.53 -22.93
C ASP A 333 -6.63 -15.29 -23.69
N PRO A 334 -7.53 -15.45 -24.69
CA PRO A 334 -7.96 -14.34 -25.54
C PRO A 334 -8.55 -13.14 -24.78
N ILE A 335 -9.21 -13.37 -23.64
CA ILE A 335 -9.88 -12.31 -22.85
C ILE A 335 -8.83 -11.43 -22.18
N LYS A 336 -7.80 -12.03 -21.58
CA LYS A 336 -6.68 -11.31 -20.96
C LYS A 336 -5.71 -10.71 -21.99
N LYS A 337 -5.54 -11.40 -23.11
CA LYS A 337 -4.61 -11.02 -24.18
C LYS A 337 -5.02 -9.74 -24.89
N ALA A 338 -6.31 -9.58 -25.24
CA ALA A 338 -6.77 -8.47 -26.08
C ALA A 338 -6.49 -7.06 -25.46
N PRO A 339 -6.77 -6.80 -24.17
CA PRO A 339 -6.44 -5.52 -23.54
C PRO A 339 -4.94 -5.21 -23.53
N LEU A 340 -4.09 -6.20 -23.25
CA LEU A 340 -2.63 -5.99 -23.25
C LEU A 340 -2.08 -5.77 -24.67
N LEU A 341 -2.58 -6.49 -25.67
CA LEU A 341 -2.20 -6.26 -27.06
C LEU A 341 -2.54 -4.85 -27.51
N LYS A 342 -3.71 -4.32 -27.11
CA LYS A 342 -4.08 -2.92 -27.39
C LYS A 342 -3.04 -1.95 -26.83
N ILE A 343 -2.64 -2.13 -25.56
CA ILE A 343 -1.62 -1.29 -24.91
C ILE A 343 -0.27 -1.42 -25.63
N LYS A 344 0.14 -2.64 -26.02
CA LYS A 344 1.37 -2.88 -26.78
C LYS A 344 1.36 -2.19 -28.15
N ILE A 345 0.26 -2.25 -28.89
CA ILE A 345 0.12 -1.58 -30.20
C ILE A 345 0.19 -0.06 -30.04
N GLU A 346 -0.52 0.49 -29.05
CA GLU A 346 -0.45 1.93 -28.73
C GLU A 346 0.99 2.35 -28.40
N MET A 347 1.70 1.54 -27.60
CA MET A 347 3.10 1.75 -27.24
C MET A 347 4.02 1.73 -28.46
N GLU A 348 3.92 0.72 -29.32
CA GLU A 348 4.73 0.63 -30.55
C GLU A 348 4.46 1.80 -31.51
N ALA A 349 3.21 2.26 -31.62
CA ALA A 349 2.86 3.43 -32.40
C ALA A 349 3.50 4.70 -31.84
N MET A 350 3.51 4.88 -30.51
CA MET A 350 4.19 6.01 -29.87
C MET A 350 5.69 5.99 -30.10
N MET A 351 6.32 4.81 -29.98
CA MET A 351 7.77 4.65 -30.23
C MET A 351 8.14 4.95 -31.70
N LYS A 352 7.33 4.51 -32.67
CA LYS A 352 7.55 4.80 -34.10
C LYS A 352 7.44 6.28 -34.45
N ASN A 353 6.56 7.01 -33.75
CA ASN A 353 6.35 8.44 -34.00
C ASN A 353 7.44 9.33 -33.40
N GLY A 354 8.53 8.76 -32.85
CA GLY A 354 9.60 9.52 -32.19
C GLY A 354 9.16 10.20 -30.90
N ASN A 355 7.92 9.94 -30.44
CA ASN A 355 7.49 10.32 -29.11
C ASN A 355 8.23 9.39 -28.16
N ALA A 356 9.36 9.86 -27.63
CA ALA A 356 10.09 9.16 -26.59
C ALA A 356 9.05 8.75 -25.53
N VAL A 357 8.85 7.45 -25.38
CA VAL A 357 8.12 6.92 -24.24
C VAL A 357 8.95 7.40 -23.06
N ILE A 358 8.45 8.43 -22.36
CA ILE A 358 9.13 8.96 -21.19
C ILE A 358 8.99 7.85 -20.14
N THR A 359 9.91 6.89 -20.18
CA THR A 359 10.25 6.09 -19.02
C THR A 359 10.88 7.09 -18.07
N ALA A 360 10.03 7.78 -17.30
CA ALA A 360 10.47 8.63 -16.19
C ALA A 360 11.04 7.70 -15.11
N GLY A 361 12.16 7.05 -15.42
CA GLY A 361 13.05 6.56 -14.38
C GLY A 361 13.47 7.79 -13.58
N PRO A 362 13.53 7.71 -12.24
CA PRO A 362 14.18 8.76 -11.48
C PRO A 362 15.58 8.96 -12.08
N LYS A 363 15.91 10.19 -12.47
CA LYS A 363 17.28 10.56 -12.85
C LYS A 363 18.15 10.21 -11.65
N ASN A 364 18.82 9.05 -11.71
CA ASN A 364 19.72 8.58 -10.67
C ASN A 364 21.00 9.42 -10.72
N THR A 365 20.94 10.67 -10.26
CA THR A 365 22.11 11.36 -9.70
C THR A 365 22.29 10.87 -8.27
N PHE A 366 22.57 9.57 -8.11
CA PHE A 366 23.06 9.03 -6.85
C PHE A 366 24.57 8.92 -6.97
N ALA A 367 25.25 9.94 -6.45
CA ALA A 367 26.69 9.91 -6.22
C ALA A 367 27.03 8.65 -5.40
N ASN A 368 28.03 7.91 -5.87
CA ASN A 368 28.70 6.86 -5.12
C ASN A 368 29.19 7.45 -3.79
N SER A 369 28.50 7.15 -2.69
CA SER A 369 29.08 7.25 -1.36
C SER A 369 29.62 5.87 -0.99
N ASP A 370 30.93 5.80 -0.84
CA ASP A 370 31.77 4.66 -0.49
C ASP A 370 31.07 3.59 0.36
N MET A 371 30.94 2.40 -0.22
CA MET A 371 30.95 1.15 0.53
C MET A 371 32.11 0.31 -0.01
N THR A 372 33.26 0.43 0.65
CA THR A 372 34.39 -0.46 0.49
C THR A 372 34.06 -1.81 1.11
N SER A 373 33.36 -2.66 0.38
CA SER A 373 33.33 -4.10 0.65
C SER A 373 34.24 -4.80 -0.35
N HIS A 374 35.44 -5.20 0.10
CA HIS A 374 36.32 -6.09 -0.64
C HIS A 374 35.56 -7.37 -1.02
N THR A 375 35.24 -7.50 -2.30
CA THR A 375 34.76 -8.75 -2.91
C THR A 375 35.85 -9.20 -3.88
N PRO A 376 36.36 -10.44 -3.79
CA PRO A 376 37.30 -10.95 -4.77
C PRO A 376 36.57 -11.24 -6.10
N PRO A 377 37.26 -11.14 -7.25
CA PRO A 377 36.64 -11.31 -8.56
C PRO A 377 36.25 -12.78 -8.77
N PHE A 378 35.01 -12.99 -9.23
CA PHE A 378 34.58 -14.25 -9.83
C PHE A 378 35.45 -14.52 -11.07
N ARG A 379 36.16 -15.65 -11.08
CA ARG A 379 36.64 -16.27 -12.31
C ARG A 379 35.53 -17.18 -12.83
N ILE A 380 35.18 -17.00 -14.10
CA ILE A 380 34.31 -17.88 -14.90
C ILE A 380 34.96 -19.26 -15.01
#